data_AF-A0A849TR08-F1
#
_entry.id   AF-A0A849TR08-F1
#
_cell.length_a   1.000
_cell.length_b   1.000
_cell.length_c   1.000
_cell.angle_alpha   90.00
_cell.angle_beta   90.00
_cell.angle_gamma   90.00
#
_symmetry.space_group_name_H-M   'P 1'
#
loop_
_entity.id
_entity.type
_entity.pdbx_description
1 polymer ?
#
loop_
_entity_poly.entity_id
_entity_poly.type
_entity_poly.pdbx_seq_one_letter_code
_entity_poly.pdbx_strand_id
1 'polypeptide(L)' 'MTKYMIWQDQGKWRASLQSSPDQQIQAESFEELQLKLGHLSRERTVDKPAPLRKIA' A
#
# COMPACT_ATOMS: atom_id res chain seq x y z
N MET A 1 7.29 -4.84 8.06
CA MET A 1 6.86 -5.24 6.70
C MET A 1 5.37 -5.16 6.62
N THR A 2 4.83 -4.32 5.74
CA THR A 2 3.40 -4.21 5.50
C THR A 2 2.94 -5.47 4.75
N LYS A 3 2.00 -6.24 5.33
CA LYS A 3 1.45 -7.44 4.70
C LYS A 3 0.17 -7.08 3.94
N TYR A 4 0.15 -7.42 2.66
CA TYR A 4 -1.01 -7.26 1.79
C TYR A 4 -1.63 -8.62 1.50
N MET A 5 -2.95 -8.70 1.58
CA MET A 5 -3.71 -9.80 1.00
C MET A 5 -4.09 -9.41 -0.41
N ILE A 6 -3.80 -10.29 -1.39
CA ILE A 6 -4.10 -10.06 -2.81
C ILE A 6 -5.00 -11.18 -3.29
N TRP A 7 -6.06 -10.84 -4.00
CA TRP A 7 -6.98 -11.79 -4.59
C TRP A 7 -7.60 -11.23 -5.88
N GLN A 8 -8.25 -12.11 -6.65
CA GLN A 8 -9.06 -11.71 -7.79
C GLN A 8 -10.53 -11.78 -7.43
N ASP A 9 -11.30 -10.81 -7.91
CA ASP A 9 -12.75 -10.78 -7.78
C ASP A 9 -13.37 -10.15 -9.03
N GLN A 10 -14.32 -10.84 -9.65
CA GLN A 10 -15.02 -10.41 -10.87
C GLN A 10 -14.08 -9.94 -12.02
N GLY A 11 -12.96 -10.65 -12.20
CA GLY A 11 -11.96 -10.31 -13.24
C GLY A 11 -11.07 -9.11 -12.92
N LYS A 12 -11.20 -8.53 -11.72
CA LYS A 12 -10.35 -7.43 -11.25
C LYS A 12 -9.44 -7.91 -10.14
N TRP A 13 -8.24 -7.34 -10.10
CA TRP A 13 -7.29 -7.56 -9.02
C TRP A 13 -7.61 -6.65 -7.85
N ARG A 14 -7.63 -7.23 -6.65
CA ARG A 14 -7.85 -6.50 -5.40
C ARG A 14 -6.72 -6.77 -4.41
N ALA A 15 -6.38 -5.76 -3.63
CA ALA A 15 -5.49 -5.91 -2.49
C ALA A 15 -6.03 -5.17 -1.27
N SER A 16 -5.83 -5.71 -0.09
CA SER A 16 -6.06 -5.00 1.18
C SER A 16 -4.88 -5.13 2.11
N LEU A 17 -4.77 -4.16 3.00
CA LEU A 17 -3.86 -4.24 4.14
C LEU A 17 -4.40 -5.24 5.15
N GLN A 18 -3.57 -6.20 5.55
CA GLN A 18 -3.97 -7.16 6.59
C GLN A 18 -4.31 -6.46 7.92
N SER A 19 -3.67 -5.32 8.20
CA SER A 19 -3.94 -4.49 9.38
C SER A 19 -5.14 -3.56 9.24
N SER A 20 -5.67 -3.37 8.03
CA SER A 20 -6.71 -2.38 7.72
C SER A 20 -7.50 -2.85 6.49
N PRO A 21 -8.41 -3.83 6.68
CA PRO A 21 -9.17 -4.43 5.57
C PRO A 21 -10.11 -3.42 4.88
N ASP A 22 -10.45 -2.32 5.54
CA ASP A 22 -11.23 -1.20 5.00
C ASP A 22 -10.52 -0.49 3.83
N GLN A 23 -9.19 -0.53 3.80
CA GLN A 23 -8.41 0.08 2.74
C GLN A 23 -8.13 -0.96 1.64
N GLN A 24 -9.09 -1.09 0.71
CA GLN A 24 -8.97 -1.92 -0.49
C GLN A 24 -8.49 -1.10 -1.69
N ILE A 25 -7.56 -1.69 -2.44
CA ILE A 25 -7.07 -1.20 -3.73
C ILE A 25 -7.61 -2.13 -4.80
N GLN A 26 -8.13 -1.57 -5.87
CA GLN A 26 -8.59 -2.30 -7.04
C GLN A 26 -7.78 -1.90 -8.28
N ALA A 27 -7.56 -2.86 -9.15
CA ALA A 27 -6.87 -2.69 -10.43
C ALA A 27 -7.41 -3.65 -11.48
N GLU A 28 -7.23 -3.31 -12.75
CA GLU A 28 -7.63 -4.16 -13.87
C GLU A 28 -6.60 -5.25 -14.16
N SER A 29 -5.33 -5.00 -13.82
CA SER A 29 -4.24 -5.96 -13.98
C SER A 29 -3.42 -6.11 -12.70
N PHE A 30 -2.64 -7.20 -12.64
CA PHE A 30 -1.74 -7.45 -11.53
C PHE A 30 -0.59 -6.43 -11.49
N GLU A 31 -0.05 -6.03 -12.65
CA GLU A 31 0.98 -4.99 -12.74
C GLU A 31 0.48 -3.65 -12.22
N GLU A 32 -0.73 -3.23 -12.59
CA GLU A 32 -1.33 -2.00 -12.10
C GLU A 32 -1.55 -2.06 -10.58
N LEU A 33 -1.95 -3.23 -10.05
CA LEU A 33 -2.06 -3.45 -8.61
C LEU A 33 -0.71 -3.29 -7.90
N GLN A 34 0.36 -3.87 -8.46
CA GLN A 34 1.71 -3.77 -7.90
C GLN A 34 2.23 -2.33 -7.89
N LEU A 35 1.97 -1.57 -8.96
CA LEU A 35 2.32 -0.15 -9.03
C LEU A 35 1.60 0.64 -7.93
N LYS A 36 0.28 0.48 -7.79
CA LYS A 36 -0.52 1.15 -6.74
C LYS A 36 -0.03 0.79 -5.34
N LEU A 37 0.28 -0.48 -5.08
CA LEU A 37 0.85 -0.93 -3.81
C LEU A 37 2.23 -0.32 -3.53
N GLY A 38 3.08 -0.19 -4.56
CA GLY A 38 4.38 0.45 -4.47
C GLY A 38 4.27 1.94 -4.11
N HIS A 39 3.34 2.66 -4.76
CA HIS A 39 3.02 4.06 -4.43
C HIS A 39 2.55 4.19 -2.98
N LEU A 40 1.58 3.38 -2.56
CA LEU A 40 1.00 3.44 -1.23
C LEU A 40 2.03 3.11 -0.13
N SER A 41 2.94 2.17 -0.41
CA SER A 41 4.06 1.89 0.49
C SER A 41 5.00 3.09 0.59
N ARG A 42 5.33 3.74 -0.54
CA ARG A 42 6.23 4.90 -0.56
C ARG A 42 5.62 6.09 0.17
N GLU A 43 4.35 6.42 -0.06
CA GLU A 43 3.64 7.50 0.64
C GLU A 43 3.60 7.27 2.15
N ARG A 44 3.30 6.04 2.61
CA ARG A 44 3.37 5.70 4.05
C ARG A 44 4.78 5.83 4.65
N THR A 45 5.83 5.74 3.83
CA THR A 45 7.20 5.90 4.33
C THR A 45 7.58 7.39 4.42
N VAL A 46 7.00 8.23 3.55
CA VAL A 46 7.24 9.68 3.51
C VAL A 46 6.50 10.42 4.63
N ASP A 47 5.36 9.90 5.10
CA ASP A 47 4.59 10.48 6.21
C ASP A 47 5.21 10.28 7.61
N LYS A 48 6.39 9.64 7.70
CA LYS A 48 7.18 9.65 8.93
C LYS A 48 8.24 10.75 8.78
N PRO A 49 7.98 12.00 9.22
CA PRO A 49 9.07 12.95 9.35
C PRO A 49 10.08 12.32 10.29
N ALA A 50 11.29 12.09 9.78
CA ALA A 50 12.42 11.75 10.64
C ALA A 50 12.44 12.77 11.78
N PRO A 51 12.56 12.37 13.06
CA PRO A 51 12.71 13.34 14.12
C PRO A 51 14.02 14.07 13.81
N LEU A 52 13.90 15.31 13.32
CA LEU A 52 15.01 16.23 13.18
C LEU A 52 15.57 16.40 14.59
N ARG A 53 16.61 15.63 14.90
CA ARG A 53 17.47 15.90 16.05
C ARG A 53 18.10 17.26 15.79
N LYS A 54 17.48 18.31 16.32
CA LYS A 54 18.14 19.59 16.56
C LYS A 54 19.30 19.29 17.50
N ILE A 55 20.50 19.22 16.93
CA ILE A 55 21.75 19.39 17.66
C ILE A 55 21.75 20.83 18.16
N ALA A 56 21.68 20.98 19.48
CA ALA A 56 21.88 22.22 20.21
C ALA A 56 23.33 22.31 20.68
#